data_AF-A0A2N5FSG0-F1
#
_entry.id   AF-A0A2N5FSG0-F1
#
_cell.length_a   1.000
_cell.length_b   1.000
_cell.length_c   1.000
_cell.angle_alpha   90.00
_cell.angle_beta   90.00
_cell.angle_gamma   90.00
#
_symmetry.space_group_name_H-M   'P 1'
#
loop_
_entity.id
_entity.type
_entity.pdbx_description
1 polymer ?
#
loop_
_entity_poly.entity_id
_entity_poly.type
_entity_poly.pdbx_seq_one_letter_code
_entity_poly.pdbx_strand_id
1 'polypeptide(L)'
;MWLPVLGLLIGAILGLLTDFRIPDEYSNYLSIAVLAALDTLFGGIRAHLQDIYDEKVFVSGFFFNILLAASLAFLGVHLGVDLYLAAVFAFGVRLFQNIAVIRRIILTKWSNREKVEKS
;
A
#
# COMPACT_ATOMS: atom_id res chain seq x y z
N MET A 1 6.01 -17.65 -8.10
CA MET A 1 5.03 -17.21 -7.08
C MET A 1 3.96 -16.38 -7.78
N TRP A 2 2.87 -16.99 -8.25
CA TRP A 2 1.80 -16.31 -9.01
C TRP A 2 0.57 -15.97 -8.16
N LEU A 3 0.49 -16.55 -6.95
CA LEU A 3 -0.65 -16.44 -6.05
C LEU A 3 -1.06 -14.99 -5.72
N PRO A 4 -0.13 -14.04 -5.43
CA PRO A 4 -0.52 -12.66 -5.14
C PRO A 4 -1.12 -11.93 -6.37
N VAL A 5 -0.59 -12.21 -7.56
CA VAL A 5 -1.10 -11.64 -8.82
C VAL A 5 -2.49 -12.18 -9.13
N LEU A 6 -2.70 -13.49 -8.90
CA LEU A 6 -4.01 -14.12 -9.00
C LEU A 6 -5.01 -13.52 -8.00
N GLY A 7 -4.61 -13.33 -6.74
CA GLY A 7 -5.47 -12.70 -5.74
C GLY A 7 -5.88 -11.28 -6.11
N LEU A 8 -4.93 -10.47 -6.62
CA LEU A 8 -5.20 -9.12 -7.10
C LEU A 8 -6.16 -9.13 -8.31
N LEU A 9 -5.92 -10.01 -9.28
CA LEU A 9 -6.79 -10.15 -10.45
C LEU A 9 -8.20 -10.59 -10.06
N ILE A 10 -8.33 -11.58 -9.18
CA ILE A 10 -9.63 -12.05 -8.69
C ILE A 10 -10.35 -10.91 -7.97
N GLY A 11 -9.69 -10.19 -7.06
CA GLY A 11 -10.28 -9.06 -6.35
C GLY A 11 -10.74 -7.94 -7.29
N ALA A 12 -9.91 -7.58 -8.28
CA ALA A 12 -10.24 -6.56 -9.27
C ALA A 12 -11.41 -6.99 -10.17
N ILE A 13 -11.40 -8.23 -10.66
CA ILE A 13 -12.50 -8.77 -11.48
C ILE A 13 -13.79 -8.80 -10.68
N LEU A 14 -13.76 -9.29 -9.44
CA LEU A 14 -14.95 -9.31 -8.58
C LEU A 14 -15.50 -7.91 -8.37
N GLY A 15 -14.64 -6.92 -8.07
CA GLY A 15 -15.05 -5.53 -7.87
C GLY A 15 -15.60 -4.86 -9.14
N LEU A 16 -15.09 -5.20 -10.33
CA LEU A 16 -15.58 -4.66 -11.60
C LEU A 16 -16.87 -5.32 -12.09
N LEU A 17 -17.07 -6.60 -11.77
CA LEU A 17 -18.26 -7.37 -12.16
C LEU A 17 -19.43 -7.23 -11.18
N THR A 18 -19.18 -6.75 -9.97
CA THR A 18 -20.26 -6.45 -9.01
C THR A 18 -20.72 -5.01 -9.18
N ASP A 19 -22.03 -4.81 -9.37
CA ASP A 19 -22.69 -3.50 -9.26
C ASP A 19 -22.79 -3.00 -7.81
N PHE A 20 -21.90 -3.47 -6.94
CA PHE A 20 -21.90 -3.12 -5.53
C PHE A 20 -21.36 -1.70 -5.36
N ARG A 21 -22.28 -0.75 -5.24
CA ARG A 21 -21.95 0.64 -4.97
C ARG A 21 -21.73 0.84 -3.48
N ILE A 22 -20.53 1.26 -3.12
CA ILE A 22 -20.27 1.70 -1.75
C ILE A 22 -21.06 2.99 -1.51
N PRO A 23 -21.93 3.07 -0.48
CA PRO A 23 -22.58 4.31 -0.12
C PRO A 23 -21.57 5.42 0.16
N ASP A 24 -21.92 6.67 -0.14
CA ASP A 24 -21.01 7.82 -0.02
C ASP A 24 -20.43 7.96 1.40
N GLU A 25 -21.21 7.62 2.42
CA GLU A 25 -20.81 7.60 3.83
C GLU A 25 -19.59 6.71 4.12
N TYR A 26 -19.43 5.61 3.36
CA TYR A 26 -18.34 4.65 3.52
C TYR A 26 -17.18 4.87 2.55
N SER A 27 -17.31 5.81 1.62
CA SER A 27 -16.30 6.07 0.57
C SER A 27 -14.94 6.48 1.16
N ASN A 28 -14.95 7.30 2.23
CA ASN A 28 -13.74 7.71 2.93
C ASN A 28 -13.03 6.54 3.64
N TYR A 29 -13.81 5.61 4.20
CA TYR A 29 -13.27 4.41 4.88
C TYR A 29 -12.59 3.48 3.88
N LEU A 30 -13.24 3.22 2.73
CA LEU A 30 -12.67 2.39 1.68
C LEU A 30 -11.40 3.04 1.11
N SER A 31 -11.47 4.32 0.77
CA SER A 31 -10.37 5.05 0.14
C SER A 31 -9.10 4.98 0.99
N ILE A 32 -9.21 5.20 2.30
CA ILE A 32 -8.06 5.14 3.18
C ILE A 32 -7.57 3.72 3.46
N ALA A 33 -8.48 2.74 3.55
CA ALA A 33 -8.11 1.33 3.70
C ALA A 33 -7.30 0.83 2.51
N VAL A 34 -7.74 1.17 1.29
CA VAL A 34 -7.02 0.85 0.04
C VAL A 34 -5.66 1.52 0.04
N LEU A 35 -5.57 2.79 0.43
CA LEU A 35 -4.31 3.51 0.49
C LEU A 35 -3.33 2.89 1.51
N ALA A 36 -3.81 2.48 2.68
CA ALA A 36 -3.01 1.80 3.70
C ALA A 36 -2.54 0.41 3.25
N ALA A 37 -3.39 -0.33 2.52
CA ALA A 37 -3.03 -1.60 1.90
C ALA A 37 -1.92 -1.43 0.86
N LEU A 38 -2.04 -0.41 -0.01
CA LEU A 38 -1.03 -0.08 -1.01
C LEU A 38 0.28 0.37 -0.36
N ASP A 39 0.25 1.27 0.63
CA ASP A 39 1.45 1.67 1.40
C ASP A 39 2.20 0.45 1.93
N THR A 40 1.47 -0.50 2.53
CA THR A 40 2.08 -1.73 3.05
C THR A 40 2.63 -2.63 1.94
N LEU A 41 1.93 -2.77 0.81
CA LEU A 41 2.40 -3.54 -0.35
C LEU A 41 3.74 -2.99 -0.87
N PHE A 42 3.82 -1.68 -1.11
CA PHE A 42 5.06 -1.05 -1.56
C PHE A 42 6.15 -1.07 -0.47
N GLY A 43 5.78 -0.95 0.80
CA GLY A 43 6.70 -1.17 1.92
C GLY A 43 7.32 -2.56 1.91
N GLY A 44 6.52 -3.59 1.63
CA GLY A 44 6.98 -4.98 1.48
C GLY A 44 7.91 -5.17 0.28
N ILE A 45 7.57 -4.60 -0.88
CA ILE A 45 8.43 -4.62 -2.08
C ILE A 45 9.78 -3.95 -1.77
N ARG A 46 9.75 -2.78 -1.11
CA ARG A 46 10.96 -2.08 -0.69
C ARG A 46 11.82 -2.95 0.23
N ALA A 47 11.22 -3.54 1.26
CA ALA A 47 11.92 -4.41 2.21
C ALA A 47 12.55 -5.63 1.52
N HIS A 48 11.84 -6.22 0.55
CA HIS A 48 12.35 -7.32 -0.25
C HIS A 48 13.56 -6.91 -1.11
N LEU A 49 13.49 -5.74 -1.77
CA LEU A 49 14.60 -5.23 -2.57
C LEU A 49 15.85 -4.85 -1.77
N GLN A 50 15.66 -4.61 -0.46
CA GLN A 50 16.70 -4.29 0.51
C GLN A 50 17.18 -5.51 1.33
N ASP A 51 16.69 -6.72 1.01
CA ASP A 51 17.04 -7.97 1.71
C ASP A 51 16.73 -7.96 3.23
N ILE A 52 15.72 -7.18 3.63
CA ILE A 52 15.24 -7.05 5.03
C ILE A 52 13.76 -7.44 5.17
N TYR A 53 13.21 -8.19 4.23
CA TYR A 53 11.81 -8.61 4.24
C TYR A 53 11.57 -9.69 5.30
N ASP A 54 10.58 -9.44 6.15
CA ASP A 54 10.03 -10.41 7.10
C ASP A 54 8.52 -10.56 6.83
N GLU A 55 8.09 -11.79 6.56
CA GLU A 55 6.71 -12.12 6.22
C GLU A 55 5.74 -11.81 7.37
N LYS A 56 6.14 -12.08 8.62
CA LYS A 56 5.28 -11.84 9.79
C LYS A 56 5.07 -10.34 9.98
N VAL A 57 6.13 -9.54 9.84
CA VAL A 57 6.06 -8.07 9.92
C VAL A 57 5.19 -7.51 8.80
N PHE A 58 5.32 -8.03 7.58
CA PHE A 58 4.50 -7.63 6.45
C PHE A 58 3.01 -7.92 6.69
N VAL A 59 2.67 -9.17 7.04
CA VAL A 59 1.28 -9.59 7.25
C VAL A 59 0.67 -8.85 8.44
N SER A 60 1.39 -8.74 9.57
CA SER A 60 0.90 -8.00 10.74
C SER A 60 0.70 -6.52 10.41
N GLY A 61 1.67 -5.92 9.71
CA GLY A 61 1.60 -4.52 9.29
C GLY A 61 0.43 -4.27 8.35
N PHE A 62 0.14 -5.17 7.41
CA PHE A 62 -0.94 -5.03 6.44
C PHE A 62 -2.31 -4.91 7.13
N PHE A 63 -2.64 -5.87 8.00
CA PHE A 63 -3.91 -5.83 8.72
C PHE A 63 -3.95 -4.71 9.75
N PHE A 64 -2.87 -4.47 10.49
CA PHE A 64 -2.82 -3.43 11.50
C PHE A 64 -2.96 -2.03 10.90
N ASN A 65 -2.30 -1.75 9.77
CA ASN A 65 -2.37 -0.45 9.10
C ASN A 65 -3.75 -0.18 8.52
N ILE A 66 -4.40 -1.18 7.92
CA ILE A 66 -5.77 -1.05 7.41
C ILE A 66 -6.74 -0.81 8.57
N LEU A 67 -6.62 -1.58 9.65
CA LEU A 67 -7.45 -1.41 10.84
C LEU A 67 -7.26 -0.02 11.47
N LEU A 68 -6.02 0.45 11.56
CA LEU A 68 -5.70 1.77 12.07
C LEU A 68 -6.29 2.87 11.18
N ALA A 69 -6.17 2.74 9.85
CA ALA A 69 -6.73 3.67 8.90
C ALA A 69 -8.27 3.76 9.01
N ALA A 70 -8.94 2.62 9.06
CA ALA A 70 -10.38 2.53 9.26
C ALA A 70 -10.80 3.11 10.62
N SER A 71 -10.02 2.86 11.67
CA SER A 71 -10.28 3.40 13.01
C SER A 71 -10.13 4.92 13.05
N LEU A 72 -9.15 5.49 12.35
CA LEU A 72 -8.97 6.94 12.23
C LEU A 72 -10.12 7.59 11.44
N ALA A 73 -10.58 6.95 10.35
CA ALA A 73 -11.76 7.41 9.63
C ALA A 73 -13.02 7.36 10.51
N PHE A 74 -13.21 6.26 11.26
CA PHE A 74 -14.31 6.10 12.22
C PHE A 74 -14.30 7.19 13.29
N LEU A 75 -13.16 7.41 13.95
CA LEU A 75 -13.00 8.45 14.94
C LEU A 75 -13.23 9.84 14.35
N GLY A 76 -12.77 10.09 13.12
CA GLY A 76 -12.97 11.36 12.43
C GLY A 76 -14.46 11.69 12.27
N VAL A 77 -15.24 10.73 11.78
CA VAL A 77 -16.69 10.87 11.62
C VAL A 77 -17.38 11.13 12.96
N HIS A 78 -17.03 10.39 14.01
CA HIS A 78 -17.67 10.55 15.33
C HIS A 78 -17.25 11.80 16.10
N LEU A 79 -16.03 12.30 15.88
CA LEU A 79 -15.54 13.52 16.52
C LEU A 79 -15.86 14.78 15.71
N GLY A 80 -16.42 14.64 14.50
CA GLY A 80 -16.72 15.76 13.61
C GLY A 80 -15.46 16.46 13.06
N VAL A 81 -14.37 15.71 12.89
CA VAL A 81 -13.08 16.22 12.40
C VAL A 81 -12.55 15.39 11.23
N ASP A 82 -11.81 16.02 10.32
CA ASP A 82 -11.29 15.37 9.11
C ASP A 82 -10.03 14.53 9.36
N LEU A 83 -10.06 13.63 10.34
CA LEU A 83 -8.95 12.69 10.60
C LEU A 83 -8.64 11.79 9.40
N TYR A 84 -9.62 11.56 8.54
CA TYR A 84 -9.43 10.93 7.23
C TYR A 84 -8.31 11.62 6.43
N LEU A 85 -8.32 12.95 6.35
CA LEU A 85 -7.34 13.69 5.55
C LEU A 85 -5.93 13.58 6.15
N ALA A 86 -5.82 13.66 7.48
CA ALA A 86 -4.55 13.49 8.18
C ALA A 86 -3.93 12.11 7.91
N ALA A 87 -4.78 11.08 7.96
CA ALA A 87 -4.34 9.72 7.73
C ALA A 87 -4.02 9.49 6.23
N VAL A 88 -4.83 9.99 5.29
CA VAL A 88 -4.50 9.98 3.84
C VAL A 88 -3.17 10.65 3.56
N PHE A 89 -2.88 11.79 4.18
CA PHE A 89 -1.61 12.46 4.03
C PHE A 89 -0.45 11.60 4.57
N ALA A 90 -0.59 11.05 5.77
CA ALA A 90 0.44 10.21 6.37
C ALA A 90 0.74 8.94 5.55
N PHE A 91 -0.30 8.19 5.17
CA PHE A 91 -0.17 7.01 4.31
C PHE A 91 0.35 7.38 2.92
N GLY A 92 -0.12 8.48 2.34
CA GLY A 92 0.29 8.96 1.02
C GLY A 92 1.77 9.33 0.98
N VAL A 93 2.27 10.09 1.97
CA VAL A 93 3.69 10.43 2.07
C VAL A 93 4.55 9.17 2.18
N ARG A 94 4.16 8.20 3.02
CA ARG A 94 4.90 6.94 3.15
C ARG A 94 4.89 6.11 1.87
N LEU A 95 3.75 6.07 1.17
CA LEU A 95 3.63 5.40 -0.12
C LEU A 95 4.61 6.00 -1.14
N PHE A 96 4.62 7.33 -1.30
CA PHE A 96 5.54 8.00 -2.21
C PHE A 96 7.01 7.79 -1.82
N GLN A 97 7.33 7.79 -0.52
CA GLN A 97 8.66 7.48 -0.03
C GLN A 97 9.08 6.04 -0.38
N ASN A 98 8.19 5.06 -0.19
CA ASN A 98 8.43 3.67 -0.55
C ASN A 98 8.76 3.54 -2.05
N ILE A 99 7.94 4.16 -2.91
CA ILE A 99 8.15 4.17 -4.37
C ILE A 99 9.48 4.85 -4.73
N ALA A 100 9.82 5.98 -4.11
CA ALA A 100 11.05 6.71 -4.38
C ALA A 100 12.30 5.85 -4.06
N VAL A 101 12.27 5.11 -2.95
CA VAL A 101 13.36 4.19 -2.56
C VAL A 101 13.43 3.01 -3.54
N ILE A 102 12.31 2.38 -3.87
CA ILE A 102 12.25 1.28 -4.85
C ILE A 102 12.87 1.71 -6.18
N ARG A 103 12.44 2.85 -6.71
CA ARG A 103 12.98 3.44 -7.95
C ARG A 103 14.50 3.61 -7.87
N ARG A 104 15.01 4.15 -6.76
CA ARG A 104 16.45 4.35 -6.56
C ARG A 104 17.21 3.02 -6.58
N ILE A 105 16.73 2.00 -5.88
CA ILE A 105 17.38 0.68 -5.83
C ILE A 105 17.45 0.07 -7.23
N ILE A 106 16.34 0.11 -7.99
CA ILE A 106 16.29 -0.44 -9.35
C ILE A 106 17.29 0.27 -10.27
N LEU A 107 17.34 1.60 -10.25
CA LEU A 107 18.27 2.38 -11.07
C LEU A 107 19.73 2.11 -10.71
N THR A 108 20.07 2.03 -9.41
CA THR A 108 21.43 1.71 -8.96
C THR A 108 21.84 0.30 -9.38
N LYS A 109 20.96 -0.70 -9.23
CA LYS A 109 21.23 -2.08 -9.68
C LYS A 109 21.45 -2.15 -11.19
N TRP A 110 20.70 -1.37 -11.98
CA TRP A 110 20.86 -1.33 -13.43
C TRP A 110 22.17 -0.67 -13.87
N SER A 111 22.52 0.49 -13.29
CA SER A 111 23.78 1.18 -13.58
C SER A 111 25.03 0.36 -13.24
N ASN A 112 25.00 -0.40 -12.12
CA ASN A 112 26.12 -1.27 -11.75
C ASN A 112 26.30 -2.45 -12.71
N ARG A 113 25.20 -3.01 -13.26
CA ARG A 113 25.29 -4.08 -14.27
C ARG A 113 25.97 -3.60 -15.55
N GLU A 114 25.63 -2.40 -16.03
CA GLU A 114 26.23 -1.82 -17.24
C GLU A 114 27.75 -1.58 -17.09
N LYS A 115 28.24 -1.27 -15.88
CA LYS A 115 29.68 -1.16 -15.62
C LYS A 115 30.41 -2.49 -15.66
N VAL A 116 29.78 -3.58 -15.22
CA VAL A 116 30.39 -4.92 -15.22
C VAL A 116 30.48 -5.47 -16.65
N GLU A 117 29.48 -5.23 -17.50
CA GLU A 117 29.48 -5.69 -18.91
C GLU A 117 30.50 -4.95 -19.80
N LYS A 118 31.00 -3.78 -19.37
CA LYS A 118 31.97 -2.95 -20.12
C LYS A 118 33.42 -3.11 -19.66
N SER A 119 33.69 -3.94 -18.64
CA SER A 119 35.04 -4.19 -18.09
C SER A 119 35.52 -5.59 -18.43
#